data_AF-A0A953Y7H8-F1
#
_entry.id   AF-A0A953Y7H8-F1
#
_cell.length_a   1.000
_cell.length_b   1.000
_cell.length_c   1.000
_cell.angle_alpha   90.00
_cell.angle_beta   90.00
_cell.angle_gamma   90.00
#
_symmetry.space_group_name_H-M   'P 1'
#
loop_
_entity.id
_entity.type
_entity.pdbx_description
1 polymer ?
#
loop_
_entity_poly.entity_id
_entity_poly.type
_entity_poly.pdbx_seq_one_letter_code
_entity_poly.pdbx_strand_id
1 'polypeptide(L)'
;MVSLEWSPEGLLSLRWGGAATAGSAPAPGWVQGLIARLQAHLGGSAADPLRDVPVDDRTWSPFDRRVLRALRGVGPGERVTYGELARRAG
;
A
#
# COMPACT_ATOMS: atom_id res chain seq x y z
N MET A 1 7.99 -2.34 14.12
CA MET A 1 7.45 -0.98 13.96
C MET A 1 7.21 -0.75 12.47
N VAL A 2 6.03 -0.22 12.12
CA VAL A 2 5.68 0.20 10.75
C VAL A 2 6.01 1.67 10.59
N SER A 3 6.66 2.03 9.48
CA SER A 3 6.87 3.42 9.09
C SER A 3 6.07 3.71 7.82
N LEU A 4 5.32 4.82 7.83
CA LEU A 4 4.52 5.30 6.71
C LEU A 4 5.01 6.68 6.29
N GLU A 5 5.11 6.89 4.98
CA GLU A 5 5.39 8.18 4.36
C GLU A 5 4.29 8.50 3.36
N TRP A 6 3.85 9.76 3.32
CA TRP A 6 2.72 10.18 2.49
C TRP A 6 2.92 11.57 1.91
N SER A 7 2.21 11.83 0.82
CA SER A 7 2.01 13.14 0.20
C SER A 7 0.51 13.51 0.29
N PRO A 8 0.11 14.72 -0.14
CA PRO A 8 -1.31 15.06 -0.32
C PRO A 8 -2.08 14.09 -1.24
N GLU A 9 -1.39 13.40 -2.14
CA GLU A 9 -1.95 12.54 -3.18
C GLU A 9 -2.03 11.07 -2.76
N GLY A 10 -1.28 10.65 -1.74
CA GLY A 10 -1.39 9.30 -1.20
C GLY A 10 -0.15 8.81 -0.46
N LEU A 11 -0.09 7.50 -0.26
CA LEU A 11 1.01 6.81 0.38
C LEU A 11 2.22 6.73 -0.57
N LEU A 12 3.38 7.17 -0.10
CA LEU A 12 4.66 7.07 -0.80
C LEU A 12 5.42 5.81 -0.39
N SER A 13 5.41 5.47 0.90
CA SER A 13 6.08 4.27 1.38
C SER A 13 5.41 3.67 2.62
N LEU A 14 5.44 2.34 2.70
CA LEU A 14 5.12 1.54 3.88
C LEU A 14 6.26 0.56 4.08
N ARG A 15 6.94 0.64 5.22
CA ARG A 15 8.11 -0.19 5.51
C ARG A 15 7.98 -0.87 6.86
N TRP A 16 8.46 -2.10 6.93
CA TRP A 16 8.61 -2.84 8.18
C TRP A 16 10.08 -2.83 8.59
N GLY A 17 10.36 -2.39 9.82
CA GLY A 17 11.74 -2.31 10.32
C GLY A 17 12.47 -1.11 9.72
N GLY A 18 12.69 -0.10 10.56
CA GLY A 18 13.37 1.14 10.21
C GLY A 18 13.23 2.14 11.34
N ALA A 19 14.12 3.11 11.42
CA ALA A 19 13.91 4.25 12.29
C ALA A 19 12.69 5.02 11.79
N ALA A 20 11.73 5.33 12.66
CA ALA A 20 10.66 6.25 12.33
C ALA A 20 11.30 7.61 12.02
N THR A 21 11.32 8.01 10.76
CA THR A 21 11.59 9.41 10.40
C THR A 21 10.33 10.16 10.76
N ALA A 22 10.29 10.71 11.98
CA ALA A 22 9.20 11.53 12.43
C ALA A 22 9.09 12.76 11.51
N GLY A 23 8.15 12.72 10.57
CA GLY A 23 7.64 13.94 9.97
C GLY A 23 7.01 14.78 11.09
N SER A 24 7.39 16.04 11.21
CA SER A 24 6.92 16.94 12.28
C SER A 24 5.42 17.27 12.20
N ALA A 25 4.74 16.89 11.11
CA ALA A 25 3.33 17.17 10.93
C ALA A 25 2.47 16.00 11.44
N PRO A 26 1.32 16.29 12.10
CA PRO A 26 0.39 15.24 12.49
C PRO A 26 -0.09 14.47 11.25
N ALA A 27 -0.18 13.14 11.39
CA ALA A 27 -0.68 12.29 10.31
C ALA A 27 -2.12 12.69 9.93
N PRO A 28 -2.42 12.87 8.63
CA PRO A 28 -3.79 13.10 8.16
C PRO A 28 -4.76 12.01 8.63
N GLY A 29 -6.04 12.35 8.75
CA GLY A 29 -7.06 11.41 9.26
C GLY A 29 -7.12 10.07 8.50
N TRP A 30 -6.93 10.10 7.17
CA TRP A 30 -6.90 8.87 6.37
C TRP A 30 -5.70 7.97 6.69
N VAL A 31 -4.54 8.55 7.05
CA VAL A 31 -3.34 7.80 7.46
C VAL A 31 -3.56 7.17 8.83
N GLN A 32 -4.19 7.89 9.76
CA GLN A 32 -4.55 7.34 11.07
C GLN A 32 -5.53 6.17 10.92
N GLY A 33 -6.54 6.31 10.05
CA GLY A 33 -7.46 5.22 9.70
C GLY A 33 -6.75 4.03 9.06
N LEU A 34 -5.79 4.27 8.17
CA LEU A 34 -4.96 3.22 7.58
C LEU A 34 -4.14 2.46 8.64
N ILE A 35 -3.54 3.17 9.61
CA ILE A 35 -2.79 2.53 10.70
C ILE A 35 -3.69 1.56 11.47
N ALA A 36 -4.91 1.98 11.84
CA ALA A 36 -5.86 1.13 12.55
C ALA A 36 -6.25 -0.12 11.72
N ARG A 37 -6.50 0.08 10.41
CA ARG A 37 -6.82 -1.01 9.48
C ARG A 37 -5.67 -2.01 9.32
N LEU A 38 -4.43 -1.52 9.21
CA LEU A 38 -3.22 -2.35 9.16
C LEU A 38 -3.03 -3.14 10.46
N GLN A 39 -3.23 -2.52 11.62
CA GLN A 39 -3.17 -3.22 12.91
C GLN A 39 -4.20 -4.33 13.01
N ALA A 40 -5.45 -4.09 12.57
CA ALA A 40 -6.50 -5.11 12.56
C ALA A 40 -6.20 -6.25 11.57
N HIS A 41 -5.69 -5.93 10.38
CA HIS A 41 -5.30 -6.91 9.36
C HIS A 41 -4.17 -7.82 9.88
N LEU A 42 -3.13 -7.23 10.49
CA LEU A 42 -2.01 -7.95 11.08
C LEU A 42 -2.38 -8.71 12.36
N GLY A 43 -3.39 -8.25 13.09
CA GLY A 43 -3.99 -8.94 14.22
C GLY A 43 -4.94 -10.09 13.83
N GLY A 44 -5.10 -10.37 12.53
CA GLY A 44 -5.92 -11.47 12.02
C GLY A 44 -7.43 -11.26 12.14
N SER A 45 -7.89 -10.03 12.43
CA SER A 45 -9.29 -9.76 12.81
C SER A 45 -10.21 -9.36 11.65
N ALA A 46 -9.69 -9.17 10.43
CA ALA A 46 -10.47 -9.07 9.20
C ALA A 46 -9.54 -9.10 7.98
N ALA A 47 -9.94 -9.81 6.92
CA ALA A 47 -9.29 -9.72 5.61
C ALA A 47 -9.68 -8.42 4.90
N ASP A 48 -9.23 -7.28 5.43
CA ASP A 48 -9.33 -5.99 4.72
C ASP A 48 -8.41 -6.05 3.49
N PRO A 49 -8.95 -5.91 2.25
CA PRO A 49 -8.14 -5.93 1.04
C PRO A 49 -7.24 -4.70 0.86
N LEU A 50 -7.49 -3.61 1.59
CA LEU A 50 -6.74 -2.33 1.53
C LEU A 50 -6.66 -1.73 0.12
N ARG A 51 -7.57 -2.12 -0.78
CA ARG A 51 -7.54 -1.77 -2.22
C ARG A 51 -7.88 -0.31 -2.50
N ASP A 52 -8.50 0.37 -1.56
CA ASP A 52 -8.91 1.78 -1.61
C ASP A 52 -7.83 2.74 -1.12
N VAL A 53 -6.73 2.25 -0.55
CA VAL A 53 -5.66 3.10 -0.01
C VAL A 53 -4.97 3.88 -1.13
N PRO A 54 -4.98 5.22 -1.11
CA PRO A 54 -4.34 6.01 -2.16
C PRO A 54 -2.83 5.79 -2.13
N VAL A 55 -2.22 5.60 -3.30
CA VAL A 55 -0.76 5.49 -3.49
C VAL A 55 -0.34 6.60 -4.43
N ASP A 56 0.67 7.36 -4.04
CA ASP A 56 1.24 8.40 -4.90
C ASP A 56 2.24 7.77 -5.88
N ASP A 57 1.75 7.45 -7.07
CA ASP A 57 2.49 6.82 -8.16
C ASP A 57 2.89 7.83 -9.27
N ARG A 58 2.82 9.13 -9.00
CA ARG A 58 3.08 10.19 -10.00
C ARG A 58 4.49 10.14 -10.59
N THR A 59 5.46 9.63 -9.84
CA THR A 59 6.86 9.48 -10.29
C THR A 59 7.15 8.11 -10.90
N TRP A 60 6.19 7.18 -10.87
CA TRP A 60 6.39 5.81 -11.33
C TRP A 60 6.29 5.73 -12.86
N SER A 61 6.99 4.76 -13.44
CA SER A 61 6.92 4.53 -14.88
C SER A 61 5.50 4.07 -15.28
N PRO A 62 5.09 4.26 -16.56
CA PRO A 62 3.82 3.72 -17.03
C PRO A 62 3.69 2.20 -16.84
N PHE A 63 4.81 1.47 -16.87
CA PHE A 63 4.83 0.02 -16.62
C PHE A 63 4.51 -0.29 -15.14
N ASP A 64 5.19 0.37 -14.21
CA ASP A 64 4.98 0.16 -12.77
C ASP A 64 3.54 0.46 -12.36
N ARG A 65 2.91 1.48 -12.94
CA ARG A 65 1.49 1.79 -12.70
C ARG A 65 0.55 0.69 -13.19
N ARG A 66 0.87 0.03 -14.32
CA ARG A 66 0.09 -1.11 -14.82
C ARG A 66 0.27 -2.33 -13.90
N VAL A 67 1.50 -2.59 -13.47
CA VAL A 67 1.80 -3.66 -12.49
C VAL A 67 1.07 -3.41 -11.18
N LEU A 68 1.10 -2.19 -10.64
CA LEU A 68 0.37 -1.80 -9.43
C LEU A 68 -1.14 -2.06 -9.58
N ARG A 69 -1.74 -1.61 -10.69
CA ARG A 69 -3.16 -1.82 -10.97
C ARG A 69 -3.51 -3.31 -11.05
N ALA A 70 -2.68 -4.11 -11.71
CA ALA A 70 -2.86 -5.56 -11.81
C ALA A 70 -2.72 -6.27 -10.45
N LEU A 71 -1.73 -5.88 -9.64
CA LEU A 71 -1.51 -6.43 -8.29
C LEU A 71 -2.66 -6.11 -7.34
N ARG A 72 -3.24 -4.91 -7.40
CA ARG A 72 -4.41 -4.55 -6.57
C ARG A 72 -5.65 -5.41 -6.87
N GLY A 73 -5.68 -6.10 -8.00
CA GLY A 73 -6.73 -7.06 -8.34
C GLY A 73 -6.61 -8.41 -7.61
N VAL A 74 -5.44 -8.72 -7.04
CA VAL A 74 -5.21 -9.98 -6.31
C VAL A 74 -5.85 -9.89 -4.92
N GLY A 75 -6.68 -10.87 -4.56
CA GLY A 75 -7.39 -10.91 -3.29
C GLY A 75 -6.52 -11.38 -2.12
N PRO A 76 -6.90 -11.08 -0.86
CA PRO A 76 -6.30 -11.72 0.31
C PRO A 76 -6.40 -13.25 0.19
N GLY A 77 -5.28 -13.96 0.38
CA GLY A 77 -5.21 -15.43 0.25
C GLY A 77 -5.09 -15.94 -1.20
N GLU A 78 -5.20 -15.05 -2.20
CA GLU A 78 -4.94 -15.40 -3.59
C GLU A 78 -3.46 -15.29 -3.93
N ARG A 79 -3.05 -15.98 -5.00
CA ARG A 79 -1.68 -15.97 -5.51
C ARG A 79 -1.69 -15.63 -6.99
N VAL A 80 -0.62 -14.99 -7.44
CA VAL A 80 -0.30 -14.78 -8.84
C VAL A 80 1.19 -14.99 -9.03
N THR A 81 1.59 -15.61 -10.12
CA THR A 81 3.00 -15.74 -10.50
C THR A 81 3.48 -14.46 -11.21
N TYR A 82 4.79 -14.22 -11.23
CA TYR A 82 5.36 -13.09 -11.97
C TYR A 82 4.98 -13.11 -13.47
N GLY A 83 4.97 -14.29 -14.10
CA GLY A 83 4.60 -14.43 -15.51
C GLY A 83 3.10 -14.20 -15.78
N GLU A 84 2.23 -14.53 -14.83
CA GLU A 84 0.80 -14.18 -14.90
C GLU A 84 0.59 -12.68 -14.69
N LEU A 85 1.32 -12.09 -13.74
CA LEU A 85 1.23 -10.66 -13.46
C LEU A 85 1.72 -9.83 -14.65
N ALA A 86 2.85 -10.19 -15.26
CA ALA A 86 3.36 -9.55 -16.47
C ALA A 86 2.31 -9.60 -17.60
N ARG A 87 1.70 -10.77 -17.83
CA ARG A 87 0.61 -10.92 -18.82
C ARG A 87 -0.60 -10.03 -18.53
N ARG A 88 -0.95 -9.83 -17.25
CA ARG A 88 -2.05 -8.93 -16.83
C ARG A 88 -1.69 -7.45 -17.01
N ALA A 89 -0.42 -7.09 -16.80
CA ALA A 89 0.06 -5.71 -16.89
C ALA A 89 0.31 -5.23 -18.33
N GLY A 90 0.45 -6.15 -19.30
CA GLY A 90 0.83 -5.83 -20.68
C GLY A 90 2.27 -5.33 -20.74
#